data_AF-A0A6A5Y7N5-F1
#
_entry.id   AF-A0A6A5Y7N5-F1
#
_cell.length_a   1.000
_cell.length_b   1.000
_cell.length_c   1.000
_cell.angle_alpha   90.00
_cell.angle_beta   90.00
_cell.angle_gamma   90.00
#
_symmetry.space_group_name_H-M   'P 1'
#
loop_
_entity.id
_entity.type
_entity.pdbx_description
1 polymer ?
#
loop_
_entity_poly.entity_id
_entity_poly.type
_entity_poly.pdbx_seq_one_letter_code
_entity_poly.pdbx_strand_id
1 'polypeptide(L)'
;MRFFVLAAGLAIPALAMPEPVSGGLSLGARDTVKLNQYRSMDDCNNDRNILYHAAPVSGRCYDIDGQTGAFFINTGGFQGSKLYTGSGCNGNTLGVSGGSCIARAQWNSFRLS
;
A
#
# COMPACT_ATOMS: atom_id res chain seq x y z
N MET A 1 -24.40 18.86 70.83
CA MET A 1 -24.56 17.61 70.06
C MET A 1 -24.04 17.86 68.66
N ARG A 2 -23.06 17.07 68.21
CA ARG A 2 -22.39 17.17 66.90
C ARG A 2 -23.15 16.31 65.90
N PHE A 3 -23.60 16.88 64.79
CA PHE A 3 -24.21 16.12 63.69
C PHE A 3 -23.14 15.85 62.63
N PHE A 4 -22.82 14.57 62.42
CA PHE A 4 -22.05 14.10 61.27
C PHE A 4 -23.04 13.70 60.17
N VAL A 5 -22.89 14.29 58.98
CA VAL A 5 -23.58 13.84 57.76
C VAL A 5 -22.51 13.22 56.84
N LEU A 6 -22.56 11.90 56.67
CA LEU A 6 -21.81 11.19 55.63
C LEU A 6 -22.61 11.25 54.33
N ALA A 7 -22.08 11.94 53.32
CA ALA A 7 -22.56 11.86 51.95
C ALA A 7 -21.82 10.72 51.23
N ALA A 8 -22.55 9.68 50.84
CA ALA A 8 -22.03 8.60 50.01
C ALA A 8 -21.99 9.07 48.55
N GLY A 9 -20.78 9.33 48.04
CA GLY A 9 -20.55 9.63 46.62
C GLY A 9 -20.58 8.35 45.79
N LEU A 10 -21.60 8.22 44.93
CA LEU A 10 -21.65 7.20 43.89
C LEU A 10 -20.65 7.58 42.78
N ALA A 11 -19.55 6.84 42.68
CA ALA A 11 -18.62 6.95 41.56
C ALA A 11 -19.19 6.19 40.36
N ILE A 12 -19.54 6.91 39.29
CA ILE A 12 -19.89 6.33 37.99
C ILE A 12 -18.58 5.96 37.30
N PRO A 13 -18.36 4.70 36.87
CA PRO A 13 -17.19 4.35 36.09
C PRO A 13 -17.36 4.93 34.68
N ALA A 14 -16.49 5.86 34.30
CA ALA A 14 -16.37 6.31 32.93
C ALA A 14 -15.88 5.12 32.08
N LEU A 15 -16.78 4.56 31.26
CA LEU A 15 -16.43 3.59 30.25
C LEU A 15 -15.56 4.31 29.20
N ALA A 16 -14.26 4.04 29.23
CA ALA A 16 -13.33 4.47 28.20
C ALA A 16 -13.82 3.95 26.84
N MET A 17 -14.22 4.86 25.96
CA MET A 17 -14.58 4.51 24.60
C MET A 17 -13.28 4.12 23.87
N PRO A 18 -13.23 3.00 23.14
CA PRO A 18 -12.06 2.65 22.36
C PRO A 18 -11.79 3.76 21.33
N GLU A 19 -10.55 4.24 21.30
CA GLU A 19 -10.09 5.23 20.33
C GLU A 19 -10.35 4.72 18.91
N PRO A 20 -10.74 5.59 17.96
CA PRO A 20 -10.84 5.21 16.56
C PRO A 20 -9.48 4.68 16.13
N VAL A 21 -9.44 3.41 15.71
CA VAL A 21 -8.24 2.75 15.19
C VAL A 21 -7.69 3.62 14.08
N SER A 22 -6.60 4.31 14.39
CA SER A 22 -5.89 5.16 13.45
C SER A 22 -5.54 4.31 12.23
N GLY A 23 -5.90 4.80 11.05
CA GLY A 23 -5.91 4.10 9.77
C GLY A 23 -4.55 3.58 9.32
N GLY A 24 -4.05 2.54 9.97
CA GLY A 24 -3.00 1.69 9.47
C GLY A 24 -3.61 0.65 8.55
N LEU A 25 -3.24 0.66 7.27
CA LEU A 25 -3.56 -0.44 6.36
C LEU A 25 -3.19 -1.78 7.02
N SER A 26 -4.17 -2.69 7.08
CA SER A 26 -4.07 -4.02 7.68
C SER A 26 -2.75 -4.70 7.27
N LEU A 27 -2.09 -5.38 8.22
CA LEU A 27 -0.88 -6.15 7.92
C LEU A 27 -1.11 -7.16 6.79
N GLY A 28 -2.32 -7.75 6.72
CA GLY A 28 -2.69 -8.66 5.63
C GLY A 28 -2.75 -8.01 4.25
N ALA A 29 -3.03 -6.70 4.15
CA ALA A 29 -2.95 -5.97 2.89
C ALA A 29 -1.50 -5.76 2.44
N ARG A 30 -0.58 -5.52 3.38
CA ARG A 30 0.86 -5.34 3.10
C ARG A 30 1.50 -6.60 2.53
N ASP A 31 1.12 -7.77 3.05
CA ASP A 31 1.60 -9.07 2.56
C ASP A 31 1.18 -9.37 1.12
N THR A 32 0.21 -8.63 0.58
CA THR A 32 -0.24 -8.79 -0.81
C THR A 32 0.45 -7.82 -1.78
N VAL A 33 1.13 -6.78 -1.30
CA VAL A 33 1.73 -5.77 -2.17
C VAL A 33 2.94 -6.37 -2.90
N LYS A 34 2.96 -6.24 -4.23
CA LYS A 34 3.98 -6.86 -5.09
C LYS A 34 4.33 -5.94 -6.25
N LEU A 35 5.63 -5.83 -6.55
CA LEU A 35 6.14 -5.31 -7.81
C LEU A 35 7.14 -6.31 -8.37
N ASN A 36 6.78 -6.95 -9.48
CA ASN A 36 7.69 -7.82 -10.23
C ASN A 36 7.94 -7.24 -11.61
N GLN A 37 9.16 -7.37 -12.12
CA GLN A 37 9.51 -6.98 -13.48
C GLN A 37 9.98 -8.18 -14.27
N TYR A 38 9.60 -8.24 -15.55
CA TYR A 38 9.80 -9.37 -16.45
C TYR A 38 10.27 -8.88 -17.83
N ARG A 39 11.00 -9.72 -18.56
CA ARG A 39 11.39 -9.39 -19.95
C ARG A 39 10.20 -9.35 -20.90
N SER A 40 9.15 -10.12 -20.64
CA SER A 40 8.00 -10.24 -21.54
C SER A 40 6.67 -10.32 -20.79
N MET A 41 5.57 -10.10 -21.53
CA MET A 41 4.21 -10.26 -21.00
C MET A 41 3.90 -11.74 -20.67
N ASP A 42 4.44 -12.69 -21.45
CA ASP A 42 4.27 -14.12 -21.16
C ASP A 42 4.94 -14.50 -19.83
N ASP A 43 6.16 -14.03 -19.60
CA ASP A 43 6.86 -14.24 -18.32
C ASP A 43 6.05 -13.67 -17.14
N CYS A 44 5.42 -12.49 -17.32
CA CYS A 44 4.57 -11.90 -16.29
C CYS A 44 3.34 -12.75 -16.00
N ASN A 45 2.57 -13.10 -17.04
CA ASN A 45 1.32 -13.84 -16.89
C ASN A 45 1.52 -15.23 -16.28
N ASN A 46 2.70 -15.82 -16.47
CA ASN A 46 3.07 -17.13 -15.93
C ASN A 46 3.97 -17.06 -14.67
N ASP A 47 4.30 -15.86 -14.18
CA ASP A 47 5.25 -15.58 -13.08
C ASP A 47 6.60 -16.33 -13.20
N ARG A 48 7.27 -16.21 -14.35
CA ARG A 48 8.56 -16.87 -14.65
C ARG A 48 9.67 -15.85 -14.94
N ASN A 49 10.94 -16.26 -14.80
CA ASN A 49 12.10 -15.46 -15.23
C ASN A 49 12.11 -14.01 -14.72
N ILE A 50 11.77 -13.82 -13.44
CA ILE A 50 11.66 -12.50 -12.81
C ILE A 50 13.02 -11.78 -12.86
N LEU A 51 13.04 -10.56 -13.42
CA LEU A 51 14.22 -9.69 -13.44
C LEU A 51 14.42 -8.97 -12.10
N TYR A 52 13.31 -8.56 -11.49
CA TYR A 52 13.28 -7.81 -10.24
C TYR A 52 12.02 -8.14 -9.46
N HIS A 53 12.14 -8.29 -8.15
CA HIS A 53 11.04 -8.53 -7.22
C HIS A 53 11.15 -7.58 -6.04
N ALA A 54 10.04 -6.98 -5.65
CA ALA A 54 9.92 -6.21 -4.42
C ALA A 54 8.53 -6.33 -3.81
N ALA A 55 8.47 -6.08 -2.49
CA ALA A 55 7.27 -5.66 -1.78
C ALA A 55 7.33 -4.12 -1.61
N PRO A 56 6.65 -3.34 -2.47
CA PRO A 56 6.65 -1.89 -2.39
C PRO A 56 6.23 -1.36 -1.02
N VAL A 57 6.96 -0.36 -0.53
CA VAL A 57 6.61 0.41 0.66
C VAL A 57 5.86 1.67 0.23
N SER A 58 4.78 2.01 0.93
CA SER A 58 4.01 3.22 0.64
C SER A 58 4.89 4.47 0.64
N GLY A 59 4.66 5.34 -0.34
CA GLY A 59 5.38 6.60 -0.49
C GLY A 59 6.76 6.47 -1.14
N ARG A 60 7.35 5.27 -1.27
CA ARG A 60 8.62 5.05 -1.96
C ARG A 60 8.42 4.90 -3.47
N CYS A 61 9.29 5.52 -4.25
CA CYS A 61 9.34 5.34 -5.69
C CYS A 61 10.20 4.14 -6.08
N TYR A 62 9.76 3.40 -7.10
CA TYR A 62 10.44 2.26 -7.68
C TYR A 62 10.58 2.47 -9.18
N ASP A 63 11.81 2.54 -9.68
CA ASP A 63 12.07 2.65 -11.11
C ASP A 63 11.86 1.29 -11.81
N ILE A 64 11.34 1.37 -13.03
CA ILE A 64 11.18 0.23 -13.94
C ILE A 64 12.44 0.14 -14.79
N ASP A 65 13.11 -1.00 -14.74
CA ASP A 65 14.36 -1.26 -15.46
C ASP A 65 14.16 -1.16 -16.98
N GLY A 66 15.21 -0.69 -17.67
CA GLY A 66 15.19 -0.51 -19.12
C GLY A 66 14.99 -1.81 -19.91
N GLN A 67 15.30 -2.97 -19.32
CA GLN A 67 15.14 -4.30 -19.91
C GLN A 67 13.75 -4.91 -19.66
N THR A 68 12.92 -4.28 -18.83
CA THR A 68 11.58 -4.75 -18.51
C THR A 68 10.66 -4.59 -19.72
N GLY A 69 9.98 -5.66 -20.12
CA GLY A 69 8.92 -5.63 -21.12
C GLY A 69 7.52 -5.61 -20.51
N ALA A 70 7.36 -6.19 -19.31
CA ALA A 70 6.13 -6.17 -18.55
C ALA A 70 6.41 -6.22 -17.04
N PHE A 71 5.47 -5.76 -16.23
CA PHE A 71 5.56 -5.83 -14.78
C PHE A 71 4.22 -6.23 -14.16
N PHE A 72 4.28 -6.94 -13.05
CA PHE A 72 3.12 -7.24 -12.22
C PHE A 72 3.09 -6.27 -11.05
N ILE A 73 1.96 -5.61 -10.84
CA ILE A 73 1.69 -4.81 -9.65
C ILE A 73 0.52 -5.42 -8.92
N ASN A 74 0.69 -5.69 -7.63
CA ASN A 74 -0.40 -5.81 -6.68
C ASN A 74 -0.30 -4.66 -5.68
N THR A 75 -1.34 -3.85 -5.61
CA THR A 75 -1.41 -2.70 -4.69
C THR A 75 -1.91 -3.07 -3.31
N GLY A 76 -2.46 -4.28 -3.09
CA GLY A 76 -3.00 -4.67 -1.79
C GLY A 76 -4.14 -3.78 -1.27
N GLY A 77 -4.85 -3.09 -2.15
CA GLY A 77 -5.95 -2.18 -1.77
C GLY A 77 -5.55 -0.71 -1.56
N PHE A 78 -4.28 -0.36 -1.81
CA PHE A 78 -3.81 1.03 -1.80
C PHE A 78 -4.30 1.79 -3.05
N GLN A 79 -5.40 2.53 -2.89
CA GLN A 79 -6.13 3.18 -3.99
C GLN A 79 -5.42 4.43 -4.58
N GLY A 80 -4.39 4.95 -3.91
CA GLY A 80 -3.65 6.13 -4.38
C GLY A 80 -2.46 5.80 -5.29
N SER A 81 -2.21 4.52 -5.55
CA SER A 81 -1.00 4.04 -6.23
C SER A 81 -0.95 4.50 -7.69
N LYS A 82 0.25 4.82 -8.18
CA LYS A 82 0.45 5.45 -9.49
C LYS A 82 1.60 4.85 -10.27
N LEU A 83 1.41 4.75 -11.59
CA LEU A 83 2.46 4.63 -12.59
C LEU A 83 2.85 6.01 -13.10
N TYR A 84 4.12 6.15 -13.50
CA TYR A 84 4.70 7.40 -13.97
C TYR A 84 5.45 7.17 -15.28
N THR A 85 5.33 8.14 -16.18
CA THR A 85 6.04 8.12 -17.47
C THR A 85 7.52 8.45 -17.34
N GLY A 86 7.95 9.13 -16.28
CA GLY A 86 9.37 9.37 -15.97
C GLY A 86 9.91 8.41 -14.90
N SER A 87 11.24 8.36 -14.77
CA SER A 87 11.90 7.77 -13.61
C SER A 87 11.75 8.66 -12.38
N GLY A 88 11.95 8.10 -11.18
CA GLY A 88 11.86 8.81 -9.91
C GLY A 88 10.45 9.34 -9.61
N CYS A 89 9.40 8.73 -10.19
CA CYS A 89 8.02 9.11 -10.01
C CYS A 89 7.71 10.54 -10.49
N ASN A 90 8.26 10.88 -11.65
CA ASN A 90 8.07 12.16 -12.34
C ASN A 90 7.21 12.00 -13.61
N GLY A 91 6.69 13.13 -14.12
CA GLY A 91 5.93 13.18 -15.36
C GLY A 91 4.46 12.81 -15.20
N ASN A 92 3.83 12.44 -16.32
CA ASN A 92 2.40 12.08 -16.36
C ASN A 92 2.14 10.79 -15.58
N THR A 93 0.95 10.72 -14.97
CA THR A 93 0.57 9.62 -14.07
C THR A 93 -0.68 8.88 -14.51
N LEU A 94 -0.72 7.58 -14.22
CA LEU A 94 -1.93 6.76 -14.27
C LEU A 94 -2.17 6.12 -12.89
N GLY A 95 -3.40 6.25 -12.37
CA GLY A 95 -3.80 5.55 -11.15
C GLY A 95 -3.93 4.05 -11.40
N VAL A 96 -3.43 3.25 -10.47
CA VAL A 96 -3.49 1.78 -10.54
C VAL A 96 -3.97 1.19 -9.22
N SER A 97 -4.72 0.11 -9.30
CA SER A 97 -5.25 -0.62 -8.15
C SER A 97 -5.45 -2.10 -8.48
N GLY A 98 -5.52 -2.96 -7.46
CA GLY A 98 -5.63 -4.40 -7.64
C GLY A 98 -4.30 -5.07 -8.00
N GLY A 99 -4.39 -6.28 -8.58
CA GLY A 99 -3.29 -7.14 -8.97
C GLY A 99 -3.35 -7.51 -10.46
N SER A 100 -2.41 -7.03 -11.27
CA SER A 100 -2.39 -7.32 -12.72
C SER A 100 -1.01 -7.21 -13.36
N CYS A 101 -0.83 -7.94 -14.46
CA CYS A 101 0.29 -7.77 -15.38
C CYS A 101 0.02 -6.61 -16.35
N ILE A 102 1.01 -5.74 -16.51
CA ILE A 102 0.93 -4.52 -17.30
C ILE A 102 2.16 -4.46 -18.22
N ALA A 103 1.95 -4.15 -19.50
CA ALA A 103 3.05 -3.96 -20.44
C ALA A 103 3.82 -2.70 -20.05
N ARG A 104 5.16 -2.72 -20.17
CA ARG A 104 5.96 -1.55 -19.79
C ARG A 104 5.52 -0.29 -20.53
N ALA A 105 5.38 -0.39 -21.85
CA ALA A 105 5.00 0.71 -22.73
C ALA A 105 5.77 2.01 -22.39
N GLN A 106 5.08 3.05 -21.94
CA GLN A 106 5.63 4.36 -21.58
C GLN A 106 5.97 4.51 -20.09
N TRP A 107 5.72 3.51 -19.26
CA TRP A 107 5.86 3.61 -17.80
C TRP A 107 7.30 3.32 -17.37
N ASN A 108 7.86 4.21 -16.56
CA ASN A 108 9.25 4.14 -16.11
C ASN A 108 9.39 4.13 -14.58
N SER A 109 8.33 4.40 -13.81
CA SER A 109 8.36 4.16 -12.36
C SER A 109 6.97 3.94 -11.76
N PHE A 110 6.95 3.41 -10.54
CA PHE A 110 5.76 3.09 -9.75
C PHE A 110 5.89 3.63 -8.31
N ARG A 111 4.78 4.13 -7.76
CA ARG A 111 4.65 4.50 -6.35
C ARG A 111 3.39 3.89 -5.76
N LEU A 112 3.55 3.11 -4.69
CA LEU A 112 2.43 2.69 -3.86
C LEU A 112 1.97 3.87 -3.01
N SER A 113 0.65 4.11 -2.88
CA SER A 113 0.12 5.19 -2.03
C SER A 113 -1.20 4.84 -1.37
#